data_AF-A0AAU2JFS3-F1
#
_entry.id   AF-A0AAU2JFS3-F1
#
_cell.length_a   1.000
_cell.length_b   1.000
_cell.length_c   1.000
_cell.angle_alpha   90.00
_cell.angle_beta   90.00
_cell.angle_gamma   90.00
#
_symmetry.space_group_name_H-M   'P 1'
#
loop_
_entity.id
_entity.type
_entity.pdbx_description
1 polymer ?
#
loop_
_entity_poly.entity_id
_entity_poly.type
_entity_poly.pdbx_seq_one_letter_code
_entity_poly.pdbx_strand_id
1 'polypeptide(L)' 'MIKLLDEGHRHFVVDLGFVSCMDSMGLGVIVAITKRIREHDGSLRIASVSGRILKVFRPERHGREL' A
#
# COMPACT_ATOMS: atom_id res chain seq x y z
N MET A 1 5.57 1.98 13.71
CA MET A 1 4.58 2.79 12.96
C MET A 1 3.42 3.26 13.83
N ILE A 2 2.73 2.37 14.55
CA ILE A 2 1.65 2.80 15.47
C ILE A 2 2.17 3.68 16.61
N LYS A 3 3.34 3.36 17.19
CA LYS A 3 4.01 4.26 18.14
C LYS A 3 4.34 5.62 17.54
N LEU A 4 4.92 5.64 16.33
CA LEU A 4 5.22 6.90 15.64
C LEU A 4 3.97 7.77 15.39
N LEU A 5 2.81 7.15 15.12
CA LEU A 5 1.53 7.87 15.02
C LEU A 5 1.13 8.53 16.34
N ASP A 6 1.32 7.81 17.45
CA ASP A 6 1.05 8.29 18.81
C ASP A 6 2.01 9.44 19.20
N GLU A 7 3.26 9.36 18.74
CA GLU A 7 4.28 10.40 18.88
C GLU A 7 4.06 11.61 17.95
N GLY A 8 2.97 11.62 17.16
CA GLY A 8 2.57 12.75 16.32
C GLY A 8 3.07 12.71 14.87
N HIS A 9 3.78 11.65 14.45
CA HIS A 9 4.15 11.49 13.04
C HIS A 9 2.91 11.18 12.20
N ARG A 10 2.69 12.00 11.16
CA ARG A 10 1.51 11.90 10.28
C ARG A 10 1.81 11.32 8.91
N HIS A 11 3.04 11.43 8.43
CA HIS A 11 3.38 11.09 7.05
C HIS A 11 4.38 9.95 7.02
N PHE A 12 4.02 8.89 6.30
CA PHE A 12 4.81 7.68 6.20
C PHE A 12 5.01 7.27 4.76
N VAL A 13 6.20 6.74 4.47
CA VAL A 13 6.53 6.14 3.18
C VAL A 13 6.97 4.71 3.43
N VAL A 14 6.38 3.76 2.71
CA VAL A 14 6.79 2.35 2.72
C VAL A 14 7.47 2.06 1.40
N ASP A 15 8.75 1.69 1.45
CA ASP A 15 9.48 1.22 0.29
C ASP A 15 9.24 -0.27 0.07
N LEU A 16 8.74 -0.63 -1.12
CA LEU A 16 8.52 -2.02 -1.53
C LEU A 16 9.54 -2.47 -2.59
N GLY A 17 10.69 -1.79 -2.71
CA GLY A 17 11.66 -2.03 -3.79
C GLY A 17 12.27 -3.44 -3.77
N PHE A 18 12.34 -4.04 -2.59
CA PHE A 18 12.83 -5.41 -2.39
C PHE A 18 11.71 -6.45 -2.24
N VAL A 19 10.44 -6.04 -2.36
CA VAL A 19 9.29 -6.95 -2.25
C VAL A 19 8.96 -7.53 -3.61
N SER A 20 9.33 -8.80 -3.81
CA SER A 20 9.18 -9.51 -5.09
C SER A 20 7.75 -10.02 -5.35
N CYS A 21 6.93 -10.18 -4.31
CA CYS A 21 5.53 -10.59 -4.39
C CYS A 21 4.76 -10.09 -3.16
N MET A 22 3.48 -9.75 -3.35
CA MET A 22 2.56 -9.39 -2.27
C MET A 22 1.25 -10.14 -2.48
N ASP A 23 0.92 -11.02 -1.54
CA ASP A 23 -0.35 -11.74 -1.51
C ASP A 23 -1.47 -10.89 -0.87
N SER A 24 -2.69 -11.41 -0.86
CA SER A 24 -3.87 -10.75 -0.29
C SER A 24 -3.69 -10.34 1.18
N MET A 25 -2.95 -11.13 1.98
CA MET A 25 -2.60 -10.77 3.36
C MET A 25 -1.70 -9.54 3.43
N GLY A 26 -0.68 -9.45 2.58
CA GLY A 26 0.24 -8.32 2.56
C GLY A 26 -0.49 -7.02 2.18
N LEU A 27 -1.37 -7.10 1.17
CA LEU A 27 -2.23 -5.97 0.82
C LEU A 27 -3.19 -5.60 1.96
N GLY A 28 -3.79 -6.58 2.63
CA GLY A 28 -4.69 -6.37 3.76
C GLY A 28 -4.03 -5.61 4.92
N VAL A 29 -2.77 -5.95 5.24
CA VAL A 29 -1.98 -5.25 6.26
C VAL A 29 -1.70 -3.80 5.85
N ILE A 30 -1.28 -3.55 4.61
CA ILE A 30 -1.04 -2.19 4.12
C ILE A 30 -2.33 -1.35 4.16
N VAL A 31 -3.46 -1.94 3.78
CA VAL A 31 -4.78 -1.28 3.85
C VAL A 31 -5.17 -0.97 5.29
N ALA A 32 -5.01 -1.92 6.22
CA ALA A 32 -5.33 -1.73 7.64
C ALA A 32 -4.48 -0.60 8.27
N ILE A 33 -3.18 -0.58 7.98
CA ILE A 33 -2.26 0.47 8.43
C ILE A 33 -2.64 1.82 7.81
N THR A 34 -2.95 1.86 6.51
CA THR A 34 -3.38 3.09 5.82
C THR A 34 -4.64 3.67 6.44
N LYS A 35 -5.62 2.81 6.75
CA LYS A 35 -6.85 3.23 7.45
C LYS A 35 -6.52 3.88 8.79
N ARG A 36 -5.71 3.22 9.61
CA ARG A 36 -5.32 3.75 10.92
C ARG A 36 -4.61 5.10 10.82
N ILE A 37 -3.69 5.26 9.87
CA ILE A 37 -2.99 6.54 9.66
C ILE A 37 -3.98 7.65 9.29
N ARG A 38 -4.97 7.35 8.44
CA ARG A 38 -6.00 8.30 8.03
C ARG A 38 -6.93 8.71 9.17
N GLU A 39 -7.24 7.80 10.09
CA GLU A 39 -8.01 8.12 11.31
C GLU A 39 -7.31 9.17 12.20
N HIS A 40 -6.00 9.32 12.03
CA HIS A 40 -5.18 10.31 12.73
C HIS A 40 -4.76 11.47 11.81
N ASP A 41 -5.51 11.76 10.73
CA ASP A 41 -5.21 12.82 9.75
C ASP A 41 -3.82 12.70 9.09
N GLY A 42 -3.30 11.47 9.00
CA GLY A 42 -2.03 11.16 8.37
C GLY A 42 -2.15 10.70 6.92
N SER A 43 -1.01 10.46 6.28
CA SER A 43 -0.93 9.87 4.96
C SER A 43 0.14 8.78 4.87
N LEU A 44 -0.16 7.74 4.09
CA LEU A 44 0.77 6.68 3.72
C LEU A 44 1.02 6.74 2.21
N ARG A 45 2.29 6.72 1.81
CA ARG A 45 2.71 6.55 0.42
C ARG A 45 3.51 5.27 0.27
N ILE A 46 3.38 4.65 -0.90
CA ILE A 46 4.13 3.45 -1.25
C ILE A 46 5.14 3.84 -2.32
N ALA A 47 6.41 3.54 -2.08
CA ALA A 47 7.51 3.78 -3.01
C ALA A 47 8.01 2.46 -3.60
N SER A 48 8.61 2.53 -4.79
CA SER A 48 9.30 1.40 -5.43
C SER A 48 8.42 0.15 -5.61
N VAL A 49 7.14 0.33 -5.96
CA VAL A 49 6.33 -0.78 -6.45
C VAL A 49 6.90 -1.23 -7.80
N SER A 50 7.60 -2.36 -7.81
CA SER A 50 8.02 -3.02 -9.03
C SER A 50 6.81 -3.21 -9.96
N GLY A 51 7.01 -3.18 -11.28
CA GLY A 51 5.93 -3.28 -12.28
C GLY A 51 4.99 -4.49 -12.13
N ARG A 52 5.40 -5.49 -11.32
CA ARG A 52 4.59 -6.65 -10.96
C ARG A 52 3.50 -6.34 -9.91
N ILE A 53 3.77 -5.50 -8.90
CA ILE A 53 2.76 -5.10 -7.89
C ILE A 53 1.68 -4.22 -8.53
N LEU A 54 2.04 -3.44 -9.56
CA LEU A 54 1.08 -2.64 -10.35
C LEU A 54 -0.02 -3.49 -11.01
N LYS A 55 0.21 -4.78 -11.29
CA LYS A 55 -0.85 -5.67 -11.80
C LYS A 55 -1.97 -5.91 -10.78
N VAL A 56 -1.66 -5.98 -9.49
CA VAL A 56 -2.70 -6.12 -8.43
C VAL A 56 -3.57 -4.86 -8.34
N PHE A 57 -3.00 -3.69 -8.64
CA PHE A 57 -3.71 -2.40 -8.61
C PHE A 57 -4.38 -2.02 -9.93
N ARG A 58 -4.10 -2.73 -11.03
CA ARG A 58 -4.69 -2.47 -12.33
C ARG A 58 -5.60 -3.65 -12.68
N PRO A 59 -6.93 -3.56 -12.50
CA PRO A 59 -7.81 -4.61 -12.98
C PRO A 59 -7.58 -4.73 -14.48
N GLU A 60 -7.03 -5.85 -14.88
CA GLU A 60 -6.92 -6.28 -16.26
C GLU A 60 -8.33 -6.35 -16.84
N ARG A 61 -8.75 -5.24 -17.46
CA ARG A 61 -9.92 -5.23 -18.34
C ARG A 61 -9.56 -6.13 -19.51
N HIS A 62 -9.92 -7.40 -19.39
CA HIS A 62 -9.97 -8.31 -20.52
C HIS A 62 -10.97 -7.70 -21.50
N GLY A 63 -10.41 -6.99 -22.49
CA GLY A 63 -11.14 -6.58 -23.66
C GLY A 63 -11.71 -7.84 -24.29
N ARG A 64 -13.04 -7.88 -24.40
CA ARG A 64 -13.72 -8.83 -25.25
C ARG A 64 -13.28 -8.52 -26.68
N GLU A 65 -12.53 -9.44 -27.28
CA GLU A 65 -12.43 -9.49 -28.73
C GLU A 65 -13.73 -10.13 -29.25
N LEU A 66 -14.38 -9.38 -30.15
CA LEU A 66 -15.58 -9.73 -30.89
C LEU A 66 -15.27 -10.74 -31.99
#